data_AF-A0A843FG21-F1
#
_entry.id   AF-A0A843FG21-F1
#
_cell.length_a   1.000
_cell.length_b   1.000
_cell.length_c   1.000
_cell.angle_alpha   90.00
_cell.angle_beta   90.00
_cell.angle_gamma   90.00
#
_symmetry.space_group_name_H-M   'P 1'
#
loop_
_entity.id
_entity.type
_entity.pdbx_description
1 polymer ?
#
loop_
_entity_poly.entity_id
_entity_poly.type
_entity_poly.pdbx_seq_one_letter_code
_entity_poly.pdbx_strand_id
1 'polypeptide(L)'
;MFSESELILLHHYSNGIDDAKTLAEKMEKTRSQIYNIIKELKRKGILTNSEGIEISSDAFAIRLMRVMHNSKERATLLSDSGLDILIELREPRTVEELETILGISKPSIYRKIRIGRIASAIVKEGKRYHVNTKTWNGLYELLNSAADRKEVFDERIPRNSEILGRVGNEVIFSCPNGSEYPFTGFSAFGEFDFDAISNKNYYTTSKKPMDIQTAFEDAYTITKSLNDYRLRLLLMLFYNLNMDRIDPPIEFKNLYDRIQNGEEILRWPTQRDIAERMEIYSRSRMCGSHGSATD
;
A
#
# COMPACT_ATOMS: atom_id res chain seq x y z
N MET A 1 2.78 -0.69 11.19
CA MET A 1 2.09 -1.58 12.17
C MET A 1 2.36 -1.09 13.60
N PHE A 2 1.41 -1.18 14.54
CA PHE A 2 1.63 -0.79 15.95
C PHE A 2 1.84 -2.01 16.85
N SER A 3 2.76 -1.94 17.80
CA SER A 3 2.85 -2.90 18.89
C SER A 3 1.83 -2.58 19.99
N GLU A 4 1.51 -3.57 20.81
CA GLU A 4 0.62 -3.37 21.96
C GLU A 4 1.19 -2.36 22.97
N SER A 5 2.52 -2.36 23.19
CA SER A 5 3.18 -1.41 24.10
C SER A 5 3.09 0.04 23.60
N GLU A 6 3.18 0.27 22.29
CA GLU A 6 3.00 1.61 21.71
C GLU A 6 1.60 2.16 21.98
N LEU A 7 0.58 1.32 21.81
CA LEU A 7 -0.81 1.72 22.02
C LEU A 7 -1.13 1.92 23.52
N ILE A 8 -0.58 1.08 24.40
CA ILE A 8 -0.70 1.26 25.85
C ILE A 8 -0.04 2.57 26.30
N LEU A 9 1.11 2.94 25.73
CA LEU A 9 1.72 4.24 26.00
C LEU A 9 0.76 5.38 25.61
N LEU A 10 0.14 5.32 24.42
CA LEU A 10 -0.83 6.33 23.99
C LEU A 10 -2.06 6.39 24.92
N HIS A 11 -2.52 5.26 25.45
CA HIS A 11 -3.57 5.24 26.47
C HIS A 11 -3.17 6.02 27.72
N HIS A 12 -1.99 5.75 28.30
CA HIS A 12 -1.52 6.47 29.47
C HIS A 12 -1.31 7.96 29.20
N TYR A 13 -0.71 8.29 28.06
CA TYR A 13 -0.53 9.67 27.62
C TYR A 13 -1.86 10.42 27.49
N SER A 14 -2.85 9.82 26.83
CA SER A 14 -4.18 10.40 26.68
C SER A 14 -4.94 10.56 28.00
N ASN A 15 -4.47 9.94 29.08
CA ASN A 15 -4.98 10.07 30.44
C ASN A 15 -4.09 10.98 31.32
N GLY A 16 -3.23 11.80 30.70
CA GLY A 16 -2.47 12.85 31.36
C GLY A 16 -1.08 12.46 31.85
N ILE A 17 -0.54 11.31 31.42
CA ILE A 17 0.83 10.89 31.78
C ILE A 17 1.79 11.22 30.65
N ASP A 18 2.51 12.33 30.77
CA ASP A 18 3.38 12.90 29.74
C ASP A 18 4.88 12.80 30.03
N ASP A 19 5.27 12.23 31.18
CA ASP A 19 6.67 12.02 31.53
C ASP A 19 7.11 10.54 31.44
N ALA A 20 8.35 10.34 30.98
CA ALA A 20 8.89 9.00 30.75
C ALA A 20 9.11 8.18 32.03
N LYS A 21 9.26 8.83 33.20
CA LYS A 21 9.47 8.13 34.47
C LYS A 21 8.17 7.48 34.92
N THR A 22 7.07 8.22 34.96
CA THR A 22 5.77 7.69 35.38
C THR A 22 5.23 6.68 34.36
N LEU A 23 5.46 6.88 33.06
CA LEU A 23 5.15 5.86 32.05
C LEU A 23 5.90 4.55 32.29
N ALA A 24 7.19 4.60 32.63
CA ALA A 24 8.01 3.43 32.93
C ALA A 24 7.43 2.64 34.12
N GLU A 25 7.04 3.34 35.18
CA GLU A 25 6.40 2.75 36.37
C GLU A 25 5.05 2.11 36.03
N LYS A 26 4.17 2.82 35.31
CA LYS A 26 2.82 2.33 34.95
C LYS A 26 2.82 1.15 33.99
N MET A 27 3.80 1.11 33.09
CA MET A 27 3.93 0.05 32.08
C MET A 27 4.84 -1.09 32.51
N GLU A 28 5.41 -1.03 33.74
CA GLU A 28 6.38 -1.98 34.27
C GLU A 28 7.56 -2.20 33.31
N LYS A 29 8.10 -1.09 32.78
CA LYS A 29 9.20 -1.07 31.81
C LYS A 29 10.34 -0.21 32.30
N THR A 30 11.54 -0.43 31.77
CA THR A 30 12.67 0.47 31.97
C THR A 30 12.46 1.78 31.21
N ARG A 31 13.06 2.89 31.69
CA ARG A 31 13.03 4.16 30.95
C ARG A 31 13.58 4.04 29.53
N SER A 32 14.63 3.22 29.33
CA SER A 32 15.20 2.95 28.01
C SER A 32 14.16 2.34 27.05
N GLN A 33 13.37 1.37 27.54
CA GLN A 33 12.27 0.80 26.76
C GLN A 33 11.20 1.84 26.43
N ILE A 34 10.85 2.72 27.37
CA ILE A 34 9.90 3.82 27.12
C ILE A 34 10.43 4.76 26.03
N TYR A 35 11.71 5.17 26.09
CA TYR A 35 12.31 6.01 25.06
C TYR A 35 12.33 5.34 23.68
N ASN A 36 12.56 4.02 23.63
CA ASN A 36 12.47 3.27 22.37
C ASN A 36 11.03 3.28 21.82
N ILE A 37 10.01 3.09 22.66
CA ILE A 37 8.61 3.18 22.24
C ILE A 37 8.28 4.58 21.72
N ILE A 38 8.71 5.63 22.43
CA ILE A 38 8.53 7.04 22.00
C ILE A 38 9.20 7.26 20.65
N LYS A 39 10.43 6.79 20.46
CA LYS A 39 11.17 6.89 19.20
C LYS A 39 10.41 6.25 18.04
N GLU A 40 9.84 5.06 18.25
CA GLU A 40 9.04 4.38 17.22
C GLU A 40 7.73 5.12 16.90
N LEU A 41 7.06 5.68 17.90
CA LEU A 41 5.87 6.51 17.70
C LEU A 41 6.19 7.82 16.94
N LYS A 42 7.36 8.43 17.18
CA LYS A 42 7.86 9.58 16.40
C LYS A 42 8.17 9.18 14.96
N ARG A 43 8.84 8.03 14.75
CA ARG A 43 9.12 7.46 13.41
C ARG A 43 7.83 7.25 12.61
N LYS A 44 6.77 6.76 13.27
CA LYS A 44 5.43 6.55 12.70
C LYS A 44 4.63 7.85 12.54
N GLY A 45 5.16 8.99 12.98
CA GLY A 45 4.50 10.30 12.89
C GLY A 45 3.27 10.45 13.78
N ILE A 46 3.19 9.68 14.86
CA ILE A 46 2.15 9.78 15.88
C ILE A 46 2.51 10.82 16.94
N LEU A 47 3.79 10.85 17.32
CA LEU A 47 4.34 11.91 18.16
C LEU A 47 5.15 12.88 17.30
N THR A 48 5.27 14.13 17.76
CA THR A 48 6.13 15.14 17.13
C THR A 48 7.62 14.88 17.43
N ASN A 49 8.52 15.53 16.69
CA ASN A 49 9.96 15.44 16.94
C ASN A 49 10.46 16.37 18.07
N SER A 50 9.58 16.91 18.90
CA SER A 50 9.98 17.73 20.05
C SER A 50 10.73 16.88 21.10
N GLU A 51 11.38 17.50 22.07
CA GLU A 51 12.09 16.78 23.13
C GLU A 51 11.13 16.00 24.06
N GLY A 52 9.86 16.43 24.13
CA GLY A 52 8.83 15.82 24.96
C GLY A 52 8.02 14.70 24.27
N ILE A 53 6.92 14.33 24.95
CA ILE A 53 5.86 13.48 24.42
C ILE A 53 4.72 14.40 24.00
N GLU A 54 4.61 14.66 22.71
CA GLU A 54 3.55 15.52 22.16
C GLU A 54 2.90 14.80 20.98
N ILE A 55 1.57 14.78 20.96
CA ILE A 55 0.81 14.18 19.86
C ILE A 55 0.96 15.02 18.59
N SER A 56 1.15 14.35 17.46
CA SER A 56 1.11 14.98 16.14
C SER A 56 -0.28 15.59 15.89
N SER A 57 -0.31 16.72 15.19
CA SER A 57 -1.55 17.37 14.74
C SER A 57 -2.25 16.63 13.58
N ASP A 58 -1.65 15.53 13.11
CA ASP A 58 -2.23 14.64 12.12
C ASP A 58 -3.57 14.04 12.59
N ALA A 59 -4.55 14.00 11.68
CA ALA A 59 -5.90 13.54 12.00
C ALA A 59 -5.92 12.08 12.51
N PHE A 60 -5.09 11.22 11.95
CA PHE A 60 -5.00 9.82 12.37
C PHE A 60 -4.41 9.71 13.78
N ALA A 61 -3.33 10.45 14.09
CA ALA A 61 -2.72 10.48 15.42
C ALA A 61 -3.72 10.93 16.51
N ILE A 62 -4.46 12.02 16.26
CA ILE A 62 -5.48 12.53 17.19
C ILE A 62 -6.60 11.51 17.40
N ARG A 63 -7.12 10.90 16.32
CA ARG A 63 -8.19 9.89 16.41
C ARG A 63 -7.72 8.63 17.12
N LEU A 64 -6.48 8.19 16.87
CA LEU A 64 -5.90 7.02 17.53
C LEU A 64 -5.80 7.25 19.04
N MET A 65 -5.29 8.42 19.45
CA MET A 65 -5.22 8.83 20.85
C MET A 65 -6.61 8.84 21.51
N ARG A 66 -7.63 9.42 20.84
CA ARG A 66 -9.02 9.44 21.36
C ARG A 66 -9.61 8.04 21.53
N VAL A 67 -9.35 7.14 20.58
CA VAL A 67 -9.78 5.74 20.71
C VAL A 67 -9.05 5.06 21.86
N MET A 68 -7.74 5.30 22.05
CA MET A 68 -6.98 4.70 23.14
C MET A 68 -7.31 5.25 24.53
N HIS A 69 -7.81 6.49 24.64
CA HIS A 69 -8.19 7.10 25.92
C HIS A 69 -9.10 6.24 26.78
N ASN A 70 -10.11 5.61 26.18
CA ASN A 70 -11.17 4.92 26.92
C ASN A 70 -10.73 3.61 27.58
N SER A 71 -9.74 2.90 27.04
CA SER A 71 -9.33 1.59 27.57
C SER A 71 -8.01 1.13 26.98
N LYS A 72 -7.11 0.65 27.84
CA LYS A 72 -5.83 0.05 27.43
C LYS A 72 -6.02 -1.29 26.72
N GLU A 73 -7.08 -2.03 27.03
CA GLU A 73 -7.40 -3.34 26.45
C GLU A 73 -7.70 -3.24 24.94
N ARG A 74 -8.03 -2.04 24.45
CA ARG A 74 -8.14 -1.77 23.01
C ARG A 74 -6.82 -2.02 22.27
N ALA A 75 -5.68 -1.92 22.95
CA ALA A 75 -4.37 -2.16 22.38
C ALA A 75 -4.26 -3.59 21.82
N THR A 76 -4.78 -4.60 22.51
CA THR A 76 -4.73 -6.00 22.08
C THR A 76 -5.45 -6.23 20.74
N LEU A 77 -6.54 -5.49 20.50
CA LEU A 77 -7.27 -5.54 19.24
C LEU A 77 -6.57 -4.76 18.13
N LEU A 78 -6.07 -3.56 18.44
CA LEU A 78 -5.52 -2.63 17.45
C LEU A 78 -4.05 -2.91 17.10
N SER A 79 -3.32 -3.64 17.94
CA SER A 79 -1.92 -3.99 17.71
C SER A 79 -1.74 -4.98 16.56
N ASP A 80 -0.51 -5.09 16.10
CA ASP A 80 -0.06 -5.98 15.05
C ASP A 80 -0.91 -5.76 13.79
N SER A 81 -1.36 -6.83 13.15
CA SER A 81 -2.30 -6.78 12.03
C SER A 81 -3.73 -6.33 12.38
N GLY A 82 -4.01 -6.04 13.65
CA GLY A 82 -5.35 -5.74 14.12
C GLY A 82 -5.98 -4.51 13.46
N LEU A 83 -5.23 -3.41 13.39
CA LEU A 83 -5.68 -2.20 12.70
C LEU A 83 -5.91 -2.45 11.20
N ASP A 84 -5.02 -3.21 10.56
CA ASP A 84 -5.11 -3.52 9.12
C ASP A 84 -6.34 -4.37 8.81
N ILE A 85 -6.63 -5.37 9.64
CA ILE A 85 -7.84 -6.19 9.55
C ILE A 85 -9.09 -5.32 9.74
N LEU A 86 -9.11 -4.42 10.72
CA LEU A 86 -10.26 -3.56 10.97
C LEU A 86 -10.52 -2.56 9.83
N ILE A 87 -9.47 -2.04 9.19
CA ILE A 87 -9.60 -1.16 8.02
C ILE A 87 -10.34 -1.89 6.89
N GLU A 88 -9.99 -3.15 6.61
CA GLU A 88 -10.65 -3.95 5.60
C GLU A 88 -12.08 -4.35 5.99
N LEU A 89 -12.33 -4.55 7.29
CA LEU A 89 -13.65 -4.84 7.85
C LEU A 89 -14.56 -3.61 7.98
N ARG A 90 -14.16 -2.44 7.49
CA ARG A 90 -15.11 -1.33 7.27
C ARG A 90 -16.24 -1.75 6.33
N GLU A 91 -15.93 -2.64 5.39
CA GLU A 91 -16.89 -3.32 4.53
C GLU A 91 -17.08 -4.79 4.97
N PRO A 92 -18.26 -5.41 4.76
CA PRO A 92 -18.49 -6.80 5.12
C PRO A 92 -17.62 -7.80 4.35
N ARG A 93 -16.66 -8.46 5.02
CA ARG A 93 -15.74 -9.43 4.40
C ARG A 93 -15.68 -10.79 5.07
N THR A 94 -15.33 -11.82 4.31
CA THR A 94 -15.01 -13.17 4.84
C THR A 94 -13.55 -13.25 5.28
N VAL A 95 -13.18 -14.31 6.02
CA VAL A 95 -11.78 -14.54 6.39
C VAL A 95 -10.92 -14.90 5.19
N GLU A 96 -11.49 -15.60 4.21
CA GLU A 96 -10.85 -15.92 2.94
C GLU A 96 -10.48 -14.64 2.18
N GLU A 97 -11.41 -13.69 2.06
CA GLU A 97 -11.17 -12.40 1.40
C GLU A 97 -10.06 -11.62 2.13
N LEU A 98 -10.07 -11.61 3.47
CA LEU A 98 -9.04 -10.95 4.27
C LEU A 98 -7.65 -11.60 4.13
N GLU A 99 -7.58 -12.92 4.07
CA GLU A 99 -6.30 -13.64 3.86
C GLU A 99 -5.69 -13.28 2.50
N THR A 100 -6.51 -13.25 1.44
CA THR A 100 -6.06 -12.85 0.11
C THR A 100 -5.59 -11.40 0.08
N ILE A 101 -6.34 -10.47 0.67
CA ILE A 101 -6.02 -9.03 0.63
C ILE A 101 -4.78 -8.71 1.47
N LEU A 102 -4.71 -9.26 2.69
CA LEU A 102 -3.70 -8.87 3.66
C LEU A 102 -2.46 -9.77 3.65
N GLY A 103 -2.53 -10.96 3.02
CA GLY A 103 -1.46 -11.96 3.08
C GLY A 103 -1.21 -12.50 4.48
N ILE A 104 -2.23 -12.44 5.36
CA ILE A 104 -2.16 -12.89 6.75
C ILE A 104 -2.83 -14.25 6.87
N SER A 105 -2.21 -15.18 7.60
CA SER A 105 -2.77 -16.51 7.82
C SER A 105 -4.15 -16.48 8.50
N LYS A 106 -5.07 -17.34 8.05
CA LYS A 106 -6.41 -17.46 8.65
C LYS A 106 -6.40 -17.56 10.19
N PRO A 107 -5.54 -18.35 10.85
CA PRO A 107 -5.54 -18.44 12.32
C PRO A 107 -5.31 -17.08 13.00
N SER A 108 -4.43 -16.25 12.43
CA SER A 108 -4.13 -14.92 12.95
C SER A 108 -5.33 -13.98 12.78
N ILE A 109 -6.00 -14.05 11.62
CA ILE A 109 -7.23 -13.29 11.33
C ILE A 109 -8.34 -13.71 12.30
N TYR A 110 -8.60 -15.02 12.44
CA TYR A 110 -9.61 -15.55 13.36
C TYR A 110 -9.34 -15.13 14.81
N ARG A 111 -8.07 -15.13 15.25
CA ARG A 111 -7.69 -14.65 16.59
C ARG A 111 -8.09 -13.19 16.78
N LYS A 112 -7.72 -12.29 15.86
CA LYS A 112 -8.06 -10.86 15.96
C LYS A 112 -9.57 -10.62 15.85
N ILE A 113 -10.28 -11.32 14.97
CA ILE A 113 -11.75 -11.27 14.88
C ILE A 113 -12.39 -11.71 16.20
N ARG A 114 -11.92 -12.79 16.82
CA ARG A 114 -12.44 -13.25 18.11
C ARG A 114 -12.28 -12.18 19.19
N ILE A 115 -11.11 -11.55 19.28
CA ILE A 115 -10.85 -10.45 20.23
C ILE A 115 -11.80 -9.29 19.96
N GLY A 116 -11.95 -8.89 18.68
CA GLY A 116 -12.83 -7.79 18.30
C GLY A 116 -14.30 -8.06 18.58
N ARG A 117 -14.76 -9.32 18.45
CA ARG A 117 -16.12 -9.72 18.82
C ARG A 117 -16.36 -9.67 20.32
N ILE A 118 -15.40 -10.13 21.14
CA ILE A 118 -15.48 -10.04 22.61
C ILE A 118 -15.54 -8.57 23.05
N ALA A 119 -14.75 -7.72 22.41
CA ALA A 119 -14.74 -6.28 22.67
C ALA A 119 -15.89 -5.51 22.01
N SER A 120 -16.84 -6.22 21.39
CA SER A 120 -17.98 -5.67 20.64
C SER A 120 -17.62 -4.73 19.49
N ALA A 121 -16.37 -4.71 19.03
CA ALA A 121 -15.87 -3.89 17.93
C ALA A 121 -16.14 -4.50 16.54
N ILE A 122 -16.42 -5.80 16.48
CA ILE A 122 -16.70 -6.54 15.23
C ILE A 122 -18.04 -7.27 15.38
N VAL A 123 -18.89 -7.16 14.35
CA VAL A 123 -20.13 -7.92 14.20
C VAL A 123 -19.95 -9.00 13.14
N LYS A 124 -20.71 -10.08 13.24
CA LYS A 124 -20.77 -11.18 12.27
C LYS A 124 -22.16 -11.24 11.66
N GLU A 125 -22.24 -11.28 10.34
CA GLU A 125 -23.45 -11.47 9.55
C GLU A 125 -23.23 -12.64 8.58
N GLY A 126 -23.88 -13.77 8.85
CA GLY A 126 -23.62 -15.00 8.10
C GLY A 126 -22.15 -15.41 8.19
N LYS A 127 -21.44 -15.45 7.06
CA LYS A 127 -19.99 -15.73 6.98
C LYS A 127 -19.11 -14.47 6.92
N ARG A 128 -19.72 -13.29 6.86
CA ARG A 128 -19.03 -12.01 6.76
C ARG A 128 -18.90 -11.34 8.12
N TYR A 129 -17.86 -10.55 8.28
CA TYR A 129 -17.57 -9.74 9.46
C TYR A 129 -17.50 -8.28 9.04
N HIS A 130 -17.85 -7.37 9.94
CA HIS A 130 -17.68 -5.94 9.73
C HIS A 130 -17.51 -5.21 11.07
N VAL A 131 -17.02 -3.98 11.04
CA VAL A 131 -16.82 -3.13 12.23
C VAL A 131 -18.17 -2.72 12.82
N ASN A 132 -18.32 -2.87 14.13
CA ASN A 132 -19.48 -2.37 14.85
C ASN A 132 -19.37 -0.86 15.06
N THR A 133 -20.19 -0.09 14.33
CA THR A 133 -20.19 1.37 14.41
C THR A 133 -20.88 1.93 15.65
N LYS A 134 -21.54 1.09 16.47
CA LYS A 134 -22.37 1.53 17.61
C LYS A 134 -21.66 1.52 18.96
N THR A 135 -20.59 0.74 19.12
CA THR A 135 -20.01 0.42 20.45
C THR A 135 -18.69 1.11 20.73
N TRP A 136 -17.91 1.43 19.70
CA TRP A 136 -16.65 2.13 19.83
C TRP A 136 -16.74 3.51 19.16
N ASN A 137 -17.14 4.51 19.93
CA ASN A 137 -17.17 5.90 19.47
C ASN A 137 -15.78 6.30 18.92
N GLY A 138 -15.76 6.82 17.70
CA GLY A 138 -14.52 7.25 17.03
C GLY A 138 -13.74 6.15 16.31
N LEU A 139 -14.12 4.86 16.43
CA LEU A 139 -13.39 3.77 15.77
C LEU A 139 -13.55 3.86 14.25
N TYR A 140 -14.75 4.05 13.73
CA TYR A 140 -14.97 4.09 12.29
C TYR A 140 -14.19 5.25 11.65
N GLU A 141 -14.18 6.42 12.29
CA GLU A 141 -13.43 7.57 11.81
C GLU A 141 -11.91 7.39 11.95
N LEU A 142 -11.44 6.69 13.00
CA LEU A 142 -10.05 6.27 13.09
C LEU A 142 -9.67 5.39 11.89
N LEU A 143 -10.51 4.40 11.57
CA LEU A 143 -10.24 3.47 10.46
C LEU A 143 -10.27 4.17 9.11
N ASN A 144 -11.17 5.14 8.90
CA ASN A 144 -11.17 5.99 7.71
C ASN A 144 -9.88 6.79 7.62
N SER A 145 -9.52 7.51 8.69
CA SER A 145 -8.28 8.27 8.71
C SER A 145 -7.03 7.40 8.53
N ALA A 146 -7.07 6.16 9.01
CA ALA A 146 -5.98 5.19 8.83
C ALA A 146 -5.88 4.73 7.37
N ALA A 147 -7.01 4.50 6.71
CA ALA A 147 -7.07 4.15 5.29
C ALA A 147 -6.56 5.31 4.42
N ASP A 148 -7.08 6.52 4.63
CA ASP A 148 -6.66 7.72 3.91
C ASP A 148 -5.15 7.94 4.07
N ARG A 149 -4.64 7.77 5.30
CA ARG A 149 -3.21 7.87 5.58
C ARG A 149 -2.40 6.81 4.83
N LYS A 150 -2.87 5.57 4.72
CA LYS A 150 -2.17 4.50 3.98
C LYS A 150 -2.13 4.73 2.48
N GLU A 151 -3.11 5.44 1.92
CA GLU A 151 -3.14 5.80 0.51
C GLU A 151 -2.05 6.81 0.17
N VAL A 152 -1.77 7.75 1.06
CA VAL A 152 -0.82 8.86 0.80
C VAL A 152 0.55 8.69 1.46
N PHE A 153 0.69 7.76 2.40
CA PHE A 153 1.91 7.60 3.20
C PHE A 153 2.28 6.14 3.44
N ASP A 154 3.57 5.84 3.28
CA ASP A 154 4.19 4.60 3.73
C ASP A 154 5.54 4.92 4.40
N GLU A 155 5.77 4.38 5.61
CA GLU A 155 6.98 4.67 6.38
C GLU A 155 8.26 4.10 5.73
N ARG A 156 8.12 3.16 4.80
CA ARG A 156 9.24 2.50 4.13
C ARG A 156 9.77 3.29 2.94
N ILE A 157 9.07 4.31 2.45
CA ILE A 157 9.47 5.04 1.24
C ILE A 157 9.80 6.50 1.58
N PRO A 158 10.55 7.23 0.71
CA PRO A 158 10.82 8.64 0.91
C PRO A 158 9.55 9.48 1.06
N ARG A 159 9.56 10.48 1.95
CA ARG A 159 8.35 11.27 2.31
C ARG A 159 7.75 12.08 1.15
N ASN A 160 8.54 12.41 0.14
CA ASN A 160 8.12 13.14 -1.06
C ASN A 160 7.69 12.19 -2.20
N SER A 161 7.41 10.92 -1.89
CA SER A 161 6.96 9.94 -2.88
C SER A 161 5.46 10.01 -3.10
N GLU A 162 5.03 9.69 -4.32
CA GLU A 162 3.64 9.46 -4.69
C GLU A 162 3.41 7.94 -4.73
N ILE A 163 2.50 7.42 -3.90
CA ILE A 163 2.12 6.01 -3.90
C ILE A 163 1.14 5.77 -5.07
N LEU A 164 1.49 4.84 -5.94
CA LEU A 164 0.74 4.53 -7.16
C LEU A 164 0.00 3.20 -7.05
N GLY A 165 0.38 2.34 -6.12
CA GLY A 165 -0.31 1.09 -5.88
C GLY A 165 0.35 0.24 -4.81
N ARG A 166 -0.34 -0.82 -4.43
CA ARG A 166 0.14 -1.82 -3.49
C ARG A 166 -0.20 -3.21 -4.03
N VAL A 167 0.80 -4.08 -4.07
CA VAL A 167 0.65 -5.48 -4.49
C VAL A 167 1.10 -6.36 -3.33
N GLY A 168 0.14 -6.96 -2.63
CA GLY A 168 0.40 -7.62 -1.34
C GLY A 168 1.00 -6.63 -0.32
N ASN A 169 2.23 -6.91 0.15
CA ASN A 169 2.95 -6.04 1.07
C ASN A 169 3.90 -5.04 0.36
N GLU A 170 3.98 -5.09 -0.96
CA GLU A 170 4.89 -4.26 -1.75
C GLU A 170 4.20 -2.95 -2.16
N VAL A 171 4.99 -1.87 -2.26
CA VAL A 171 4.51 -0.54 -2.61
C VAL A 171 5.14 -0.12 -3.92
N ILE A 172 4.30 0.29 -4.86
CA ILE A 172 4.72 0.91 -6.11
C ILE A 172 4.58 2.41 -5.92
N PHE A 173 5.65 3.15 -6.18
CA PHE A 173 5.68 4.59 -5.96
C PHE A 173 6.55 5.30 -7.00
N SER A 174 6.35 6.60 -7.14
CA SER A 174 7.30 7.48 -7.84
C SER A 174 7.93 8.46 -6.86
N CYS A 175 9.18 8.83 -7.09
CA CYS A 175 9.90 9.80 -6.26
C CYS A 175 10.56 10.86 -7.15
N PRO A 176 10.24 12.16 -6.99
CA PRO A 176 10.76 13.23 -7.84
C PRO A 176 12.29 13.35 -7.84
N ASN A 177 12.93 13.05 -6.70
CA ASN A 177 14.37 13.20 -6.52
C ASN A 177 15.14 11.89 -6.78
N GLY A 178 14.47 10.89 -7.36
CA GLY A 178 14.99 9.53 -7.46
C GLY A 178 14.94 8.77 -6.13
N SER A 179 15.34 7.51 -6.17
CA SER A 179 15.26 6.58 -5.06
C SER A 179 16.31 5.47 -5.22
N GLU A 180 16.80 4.92 -4.11
CA GLU A 180 17.71 3.76 -4.12
C GLU A 180 16.96 2.42 -4.30
N TYR A 181 15.63 2.48 -4.34
CA TYR A 181 14.79 1.30 -4.54
C TYR A 181 14.90 0.79 -5.99
N PRO A 182 14.67 -0.52 -6.23
CA PRO A 182 14.66 -1.07 -7.58
C PRO A 182 13.60 -0.41 -8.46
N PHE A 183 13.91 -0.25 -9.75
CA PHE A 183 12.93 0.17 -10.75
C PHE A 183 11.84 -0.89 -10.93
N THR A 184 10.63 -0.44 -11.26
CA THR A 184 9.51 -1.31 -11.62
C THR A 184 8.65 -0.70 -12.72
N GLY A 185 7.68 -1.46 -13.23
CA GLY A 185 6.71 -1.00 -14.20
C GLY A 185 7.38 -0.46 -15.46
N PHE A 186 6.92 0.71 -15.92
CA PHE A 186 7.49 1.39 -17.08
C PHE A 186 9.00 1.65 -16.97
N SER A 187 9.54 1.85 -15.75
CA SER A 187 10.98 2.10 -15.57
C SER A 187 11.83 0.83 -15.67
N ALA A 188 11.22 -0.36 -15.54
CA ALA A 188 11.89 -1.63 -15.72
C ALA A 188 11.83 -2.16 -17.16
N PHE A 189 11.04 -1.55 -18.04
CA PHE A 189 10.84 -2.07 -19.40
C PHE A 189 12.12 -2.12 -20.25
N GLY A 190 13.11 -1.27 -19.94
CA GLY A 190 14.42 -1.31 -20.60
C GLY A 190 15.17 -2.65 -20.40
N GLU A 191 14.93 -3.35 -19.29
CA GLU A 191 15.49 -4.69 -19.03
C GLU A 191 14.88 -5.78 -19.94
N PHE A 192 13.80 -5.46 -20.65
CA PHE A 192 13.07 -6.36 -21.55
C PHE A 192 13.06 -5.84 -23.00
N ASP A 193 14.11 -5.11 -23.38
CA ASP A 193 14.32 -4.53 -24.71
C ASP A 193 13.16 -3.65 -25.18
N PHE A 194 12.59 -2.87 -24.26
CA PHE A 194 11.56 -1.88 -24.56
C PHE A 194 11.87 -0.53 -23.90
N ASP A 195 12.31 0.42 -24.72
CA ASP A 195 12.54 1.80 -24.27
C ASP A 195 11.22 2.55 -24.08
N ALA A 196 10.72 2.49 -22.84
CA ALA A 196 9.62 3.30 -22.37
C ALA A 196 10.14 4.68 -21.94
N ILE A 197 10.08 5.66 -22.84
CA ILE A 197 10.38 7.05 -22.47
C ILE A 197 9.28 7.52 -21.51
N SER A 198 9.58 7.64 -20.23
CA SER A 198 8.68 8.17 -19.20
C SER A 198 9.28 9.43 -18.58
N ASN A 199 8.43 10.38 -18.22
CA ASN A 199 8.81 11.60 -17.49
C ASN A 199 9.03 11.36 -15.98
N LYS A 200 8.61 10.19 -15.48
CA LYS A 200 8.76 9.76 -14.09
C LYS A 200 9.44 8.41 -14.04
N ASN A 201 10.25 8.23 -13.00
CA ASN A 201 10.76 6.93 -12.59
C ASN A 201 9.83 6.30 -11.55
N TYR A 202 9.64 4.99 -11.70
CA TYR A 202 8.78 4.18 -10.85
C TYR A 202 9.62 3.14 -10.10
N TYR A 203 9.31 2.97 -8.83
CA TYR A 203 10.08 2.17 -7.89
C TYR A 203 9.16 1.21 -7.14
N THR A 204 9.72 0.07 -6.70
CA THR A 204 9.03 -0.89 -5.84
C THR A 204 9.79 -1.11 -4.53
N THR A 205 9.07 -1.39 -3.45
CA THR A 205 9.69 -1.90 -2.21
C THR A 205 10.06 -3.38 -2.29
N SER A 206 9.72 -4.07 -3.38
CA SER A 206 10.12 -5.46 -3.59
C SER A 206 11.65 -5.59 -3.60
N LYS A 207 12.13 -6.70 -3.05
CA LYS A 207 13.55 -7.10 -3.11
C LYS A 207 13.79 -8.24 -4.08
N LYS A 208 12.73 -8.75 -4.71
CA LYS A 208 12.86 -9.83 -5.69
C LYS A 208 13.47 -9.26 -6.97
N PRO A 209 14.25 -10.06 -7.71
CA PRO A 209 14.63 -9.70 -9.07
C PRO A 209 13.39 -9.39 -9.90
N MET A 210 13.46 -8.35 -10.73
CA MET A 210 12.35 -7.96 -11.59
C MET A 210 12.19 -8.97 -12.72
N ASP A 211 10.97 -9.47 -12.91
CA ASP A 211 10.61 -10.30 -14.05
C ASP A 211 9.57 -9.57 -14.93
N ILE A 212 9.42 -10.05 -16.16
CA ILE A 212 8.58 -9.38 -17.15
C ILE A 212 7.09 -9.36 -16.77
N GLN A 213 6.63 -10.41 -16.07
CA GLN A 213 5.24 -10.51 -15.61
C GLN A 213 4.97 -9.45 -14.54
N THR A 214 5.84 -9.37 -13.54
CA THR A 214 5.78 -8.39 -12.44
C THR A 214 5.89 -6.97 -12.96
N ALA A 215 6.82 -6.71 -13.89
CA ALA A 215 6.95 -5.39 -14.52
C ALA A 215 5.67 -4.99 -15.27
N PHE A 216 5.03 -5.93 -15.97
CA PHE A 216 3.76 -5.69 -16.63
C PHE A 216 2.62 -5.40 -15.63
N GLU A 217 2.47 -6.21 -14.58
CA GLU A 217 1.44 -6.04 -13.56
C GLU A 217 1.58 -4.73 -12.79
N ASP A 218 2.82 -4.35 -12.44
CA ASP A 218 3.11 -3.08 -11.78
C ASP A 218 2.81 -1.91 -12.72
N ALA A 219 3.17 -2.00 -14.01
CA ALA A 219 2.81 -0.99 -15.01
C ALA A 219 1.29 -0.85 -15.15
N TYR A 220 0.54 -1.96 -15.19
CA TYR A 220 -0.92 -1.93 -15.21
C TYR A 220 -1.49 -1.27 -13.95
N THR A 221 -0.94 -1.57 -12.78
CA THR A 221 -1.30 -0.92 -11.52
C THR A 221 -1.07 0.59 -11.58
N ILE A 222 0.07 1.04 -12.13
CA ILE A 222 0.36 2.46 -12.33
C ILE A 222 -0.68 3.12 -13.24
N THR A 223 -1.14 2.48 -14.34
CA THR A 223 -2.17 3.07 -15.24
C THR A 223 -3.57 3.17 -14.63
N LYS A 224 -3.85 2.41 -13.58
CA LYS A 224 -5.09 2.52 -12.82
C LYS A 224 -5.05 3.75 -11.90
N SER A 225 -3.89 4.04 -11.34
CA SER A 225 -3.67 5.22 -10.49
C SER A 225 -3.52 6.51 -11.31
N LEU A 226 -2.67 6.47 -12.33
CA LEU A 226 -2.42 7.58 -13.24
C LEU A 226 -3.32 7.44 -14.45
N ASN A 227 -4.29 8.34 -14.58
CA ASN A 227 -5.19 8.43 -15.73
C ASN A 227 -4.47 9.02 -16.98
N ASP A 228 -3.26 8.54 -17.26
CA ASP A 228 -2.36 9.01 -18.31
C ASP A 228 -2.47 8.12 -19.56
N TYR A 229 -2.93 8.73 -20.66
CA TYR A 229 -3.11 8.07 -21.94
C TYR A 229 -1.80 7.49 -22.51
N ARG A 230 -0.69 8.21 -22.36
CA ARG A 230 0.62 7.81 -22.88
C ARG A 230 1.13 6.56 -22.17
N LEU A 231 0.96 6.48 -20.86
CA LEU A 231 1.31 5.27 -20.09
C LEU A 231 0.45 4.07 -20.50
N ARG A 232 -0.85 4.29 -20.75
CA ARG A 232 -1.73 3.22 -21.26
C ARG A 232 -1.32 2.74 -22.63
N LEU A 233 -0.94 3.64 -23.53
CA LEU A 233 -0.37 3.26 -24.84
C LEU A 233 0.92 2.46 -24.67
N LEU A 234 1.85 2.90 -23.84
CA LEU A 234 3.10 2.15 -23.58
C LEU A 234 2.83 0.75 -23.02
N LEU A 235 1.86 0.61 -22.11
CA LEU A 235 1.45 -0.69 -21.57
C LEU A 235 0.94 -1.63 -22.67
N MET A 236 0.08 -1.12 -23.56
CA MET A 236 -0.45 -1.90 -24.69
C MET A 236 0.66 -2.35 -25.66
N LEU A 237 1.60 -1.46 -25.97
CA LEU A 237 2.73 -1.78 -26.85
C LEU A 237 3.65 -2.82 -26.22
N PHE A 238 3.96 -2.66 -24.94
CA PHE A 238 4.80 -3.60 -24.20
C PHE A 238 4.17 -4.99 -24.17
N TYR A 239 2.86 -5.07 -23.91
CA TYR A 239 2.12 -6.33 -23.95
C TYR A 239 2.16 -6.97 -25.34
N ASN A 240 1.87 -6.21 -26.40
CA ASN A 240 1.90 -6.70 -27.79
C ASN A 240 3.26 -7.33 -28.17
N LEU A 241 4.36 -6.74 -27.71
CA LEU A 241 5.71 -7.22 -28.01
C LEU A 241 6.16 -8.42 -27.17
N ASN A 242 5.38 -8.81 -26.15
CA ASN A 242 5.73 -9.85 -25.19
C ASN A 242 4.52 -10.73 -24.81
N MET A 243 3.51 -10.85 -25.68
CA MET A 243 2.27 -11.57 -25.39
C MET A 243 2.50 -13.05 -25.01
N ASP A 244 3.56 -13.65 -25.54
CA ASP A 244 3.98 -15.03 -25.28
C ASP A 244 4.62 -15.22 -23.89
N ARG A 245 5.01 -14.13 -23.23
CA ARG A 245 5.72 -14.13 -21.94
C ARG A 245 4.90 -13.56 -20.79
N ILE A 246 3.70 -13.04 -21.06
CA ILE A 246 2.85 -12.34 -20.09
C ILE A 246 1.49 -13.04 -20.05
N ASP A 247 1.07 -13.45 -18.85
CA ASP A 247 -0.31 -13.85 -18.56
C ASP A 247 -1.05 -12.66 -17.90
N PRO A 248 -1.78 -11.84 -18.67
CA PRO A 248 -2.31 -10.59 -18.13
C PRO A 248 -3.49 -10.83 -17.18
N PRO A 249 -3.71 -9.93 -16.19
CA PRO A 249 -4.92 -9.97 -15.37
C PRO A 249 -6.19 -9.98 -16.23
N ILE A 250 -7.21 -10.74 -15.82
CA ILE A 250 -8.45 -10.93 -16.60
C ILE A 250 -9.13 -9.61 -16.96
N GLU A 251 -9.06 -8.61 -16.08
CA GLU A 251 -9.57 -7.26 -16.31
C GLU A 251 -8.86 -6.57 -17.48
N PHE A 252 -7.52 -6.66 -17.52
CA PHE A 252 -6.73 -6.12 -18.62
C PHE A 252 -7.01 -6.88 -19.91
N LYS A 253 -7.10 -8.22 -19.85
CA LYS A 253 -7.39 -9.05 -21.02
C LYS A 253 -8.73 -8.68 -21.66
N ASN A 254 -9.79 -8.58 -20.85
CA ASN A 254 -11.12 -8.17 -21.33
C ASN A 254 -11.11 -6.76 -21.94
N LEU A 255 -10.37 -5.84 -21.31
CA LEU A 255 -10.18 -4.49 -21.83
C LEU A 255 -9.44 -4.49 -23.18
N TYR A 256 -8.37 -5.26 -23.27
CA TYR A 256 -7.55 -5.41 -24.46
C TYR A 256 -8.36 -5.98 -25.63
N ASP A 257 -9.12 -7.05 -25.40
CA ASP A 257 -9.95 -7.68 -26.42
C ASP A 257 -11.00 -6.72 -26.98
N ARG A 258 -11.62 -5.90 -26.13
CA ARG A 258 -12.56 -4.85 -26.56
C ARG A 258 -11.89 -3.83 -27.49
N ILE A 259 -10.70 -3.36 -27.14
CA ILE A 259 -9.93 -2.42 -27.97
C ILE A 259 -9.52 -3.06 -29.30
N GLN A 260 -9.09 -4.33 -29.29
CA GLN A 260 -8.75 -5.07 -30.51
C GLN A 260 -9.97 -5.30 -31.42
N ASN A 261 -11.17 -5.35 -30.85
CA ASN A 261 -12.43 -5.40 -31.58
C ASN A 261 -12.92 -4.02 -32.07
N GLY A 262 -12.11 -2.97 -31.91
CA GLY A 262 -12.39 -1.63 -32.39
C GLY A 262 -13.28 -0.79 -31.46
N GLU A 263 -13.53 -1.23 -30.22
CA GLU A 263 -14.28 -0.44 -29.25
C GLU A 263 -13.46 0.76 -28.77
N GLU A 264 -14.03 1.96 -28.86
CA GLU A 264 -13.43 3.17 -28.29
C GLU A 264 -13.72 3.26 -26.80
N ILE A 265 -12.68 3.09 -25.99
CA ILE A 265 -12.79 3.15 -24.53
C ILE A 265 -12.20 4.47 -24.04
N LEU A 266 -12.99 5.21 -23.27
CA LEU A 266 -12.61 6.53 -22.77
C LEU A 266 -11.23 6.49 -22.08
N ARG A 267 -10.32 7.38 -22.53
CA ARG A 267 -8.93 7.53 -22.03
C ARG A 267 -8.04 6.30 -22.24
N TRP A 268 -8.42 5.34 -23.07
CA TRP A 268 -7.56 4.25 -23.52
C TRP A 268 -7.21 4.41 -25.00
N PRO A 269 -6.02 3.94 -25.43
CA PRO A 269 -5.63 3.98 -26.83
C PRO A 269 -6.57 3.13 -27.70
N THR A 270 -6.82 3.58 -28.92
CA THR A 270 -7.56 2.82 -29.93
C THR A 270 -6.64 1.77 -30.58
N GLN A 271 -7.25 0.82 -31.31
CA GLN A 271 -6.49 -0.12 -32.13
C GLN A 271 -5.57 0.59 -33.13
N ARG A 272 -6.02 1.72 -33.68
CA ARG A 272 -5.25 2.52 -34.63
C ARG A 272 -4.01 3.13 -33.99
N ASP A 273 -4.16 3.72 -32.79
CA ASP A 273 -3.02 4.30 -32.05
C ASP A 273 -1.94 3.25 -31.76
N ILE A 274 -2.38 2.04 -31.38
CA ILE A 274 -1.50 0.91 -31.10
C ILE A 274 -0.78 0.50 -32.38
N ALA A 275 -1.50 0.28 -33.48
CA ALA A 275 -0.93 -0.15 -34.76
C ALA A 275 0.10 0.84 -35.32
N GLU A 276 -0.23 2.13 -35.35
CA GLU A 276 0.67 3.19 -35.84
C GLU A 276 1.97 3.24 -35.02
N ARG A 277 1.89 3.04 -33.70
CA ARG A 277 3.06 3.10 -32.82
C ARG A 277 3.87 1.80 -32.83
N MET A 278 3.24 0.64 -33.02
CA MET A 278 3.91 -0.66 -33.15
C MET A 278 4.86 -0.73 -34.34
N GLU A 279 4.53 -0.06 -35.45
CA GLU A 279 5.39 -0.01 -36.64
C GLU A 279 6.75 0.65 -36.32
N ILE A 280 6.76 1.68 -35.48
CA ILE A 280 7.96 2.42 -35.08
C ILE A 280 8.84 1.58 -34.16
N TYR A 281 8.24 0.90 -33.17
CA TYR A 281 8.98 0.07 -32.22
C TYR A 281 9.54 -1.21 -32.86
N SER A 282 8.77 -1.84 -33.76
CA SER A 282 9.23 -3.01 -34.51
C SER A 282 10.45 -2.71 -35.38
N ARG A 283 10.48 -1.55 -36.05
CA ARG A 283 11.64 -1.10 -36.83
C ARG A 283 12.88 -0.83 -35.98
N SER A 284 12.69 -0.23 -34.80
CA SER A 284 13.78 0.10 -33.88
C SER A 284 14.46 -1.16 -33.32
N ARG A 285 13.68 -2.21 -33.00
CA ARG A 285 14.20 -3.52 -32.56
C ARG A 285 15.02 -4.25 -33.65
N MET A 286 14.64 -4.11 -34.93
CA MET A 286 15.38 -4.73 -36.04
C MET A 286 16.70 -4.03 -36.37
N CYS A 287 16.82 -2.72 -36.16
CA CYS A 287 18.07 -2.00 -36.41
C CYS A 287 19.11 -2.15 -35.28
N GLY A 288 18.68 -2.40 -34.03
CA GLY A 288 19.59 -2.60 -32.89
C GLY A 288 20.33 -3.94 -32.88
N SER A 289 19.87 -4.94 -33.64
CA SER A 289 20.48 -6.28 -33.72
C SER A 289 21.58 -6.42 -34.78
N HIS A 290 22.02 -5.34 -35.42
CA HIS A 290 23.11 -5.34 -36.41
C HIS A 290 24.40 -4.66 -35.90
N GLY A 291 24.52 -4.40 -34.59
CA GLY A 291 25.65 -3.70 -33.97
C GLY A 291 26.72 -4.58 -33.31
N SER A 292 26.79 -5.89 -33.59
CA SER A 292 27.86 -6.75 -33.06
C SER A 292 28.31 -7.80 -34.07
N ALA A 293 28.89 -7.34 -35.18
CA ALA A 293 29.75 -8.16 -36.03
C ALA A 293 30.56 -7.23 -36.94
N THR A 294 31.67 -6.70 -36.42
CA THR A 294 32.94 -6.36 -37.12
C THR A 294 33.76 -5.42 -36.23
N ASP A 295 34.67 -6.01 -35.45
CA ASP A 295 36.11 -5.75 -35.42
C ASP A 295 36.78 -6.38 -34.18
#